data_AF-A0A5C6UCP2-F1
#
_entry.id   AF-A0A5C6UCP2-F1
#
_cell.length_a   1.000
_cell.length_b   1.000
_cell.length_c   1.000
_cell.angle_alpha   90.00
_cell.angle_beta   90.00
_cell.angle_gamma   90.00
#
_symmetry.space_group_name_H-M   'P 1'
#
loop_
_entity.id
_entity.type
_entity.pdbx_description
1 polymer ?
#
loop_
_entity_poly.entity_id
_entity_poly.type
_entity_poly.pdbx_seq_one_letter_code
_entity_poly.pdbx_strand_id
1 'polypeptide(L)'
;MDGIDDIELRHGARRARAYTRAEPLIRCIEEAIRDHRRRTEDLDGMPRVGVLVGLCTEQKLSAPRGGPITYHTVVRALKLMGLR
;
A
#
# COMPACT_ATOMS: atom_id res chain seq x y z
N MET A 1 -9.63 14.92 -11.65
CA MET A 1 -9.45 14.20 -12.91
C MET A 1 -7.95 13.98 -13.08
N ASP A 2 -7.35 12.79 -13.03
CA ASP A 2 -7.82 11.46 -12.64
C ASP A 2 -6.56 10.59 -12.48
N GLY A 3 -6.12 10.36 -11.24
CA GLY A 3 -5.02 9.41 -11.01
C GLY A 3 -5.39 7.99 -11.44
N ILE A 4 -6.69 7.70 -11.56
CA ILE A 4 -7.23 6.42 -12.00
C ILE A 4 -7.14 6.30 -13.54
N ASP A 5 -7.43 7.35 -14.31
CA ASP A 5 -7.34 7.33 -15.78
C ASP A 5 -5.90 7.18 -16.28
N ASP A 6 -4.94 7.86 -15.63
CA ASP A 6 -3.50 7.74 -15.94
C ASP A 6 -2.97 6.32 -15.66
N ILE A 7 -3.50 5.64 -14.63
CA ILE A 7 -3.18 4.25 -14.31
C ILE A 7 -3.88 3.29 -15.29
N GLU A 8 -5.12 3.56 -15.69
CA GLU A 8 -5.86 2.74 -16.65
C GLU A 8 -5.19 2.72 -18.02
N LEU A 9 -4.67 3.87 -18.48
CA LEU A 9 -3.89 4.01 -19.71
C LEU A 9 -2.56 3.24 -19.69
N ARG A 10 -1.87 3.16 -18.54
CA ARG A 10 -0.54 2.52 -18.43
C ARG A 10 -0.56 1.04 -18.07
N HIS A 11 -1.63 0.58 -17.42
CA HIS A 11 -1.67 -0.73 -16.78
C HIS A 11 -2.95 -1.55 -17.06
N GLY A 12 -3.92 -0.97 -17.79
CA GLY A 12 -5.20 -1.59 -18.13
C GLY A 12 -6.21 -1.57 -16.98
N ALA A 13 -7.51 -1.54 -17.33
CA ALA A 13 -8.66 -1.39 -16.42
C ALA A 13 -8.64 -2.33 -15.19
N ARG A 14 -8.08 -3.54 -15.33
CA ARG A 14 -7.96 -4.51 -14.23
C ARG A 14 -7.00 -4.04 -13.14
N ARG A 15 -5.85 -3.46 -13.51
CA ARG A 15 -4.83 -3.03 -12.56
C ARG A 15 -5.22 -1.70 -11.92
N ALA A 16 -5.85 -0.79 -12.67
CA ALA A 16 -6.46 0.42 -12.13
C ALA A 16 -7.50 0.10 -11.03
N ARG A 17 -8.43 -0.83 -11.27
CA ARG A 17 -9.41 -1.26 -10.26
C ARG A 17 -8.76 -1.91 -9.03
N ALA A 18 -7.68 -2.66 -9.21
CA ALA A 18 -6.94 -3.24 -8.09
C ALA A 18 -6.27 -2.17 -7.22
N TYR A 19 -5.73 -1.13 -7.85
CA TYR A 19 -5.22 0.06 -7.18
C TYR A 19 -6.31 0.80 -6.40
N THR A 20 -7.43 1.14 -7.04
CA THR A 20 -8.54 1.86 -6.37
C THR A 20 -9.02 1.13 -5.12
N ARG A 21 -9.17 -0.20 -5.17
CA ARG A 21 -9.58 -1.00 -4.01
C ARG A 21 -8.51 -1.09 -2.92
N ALA A 22 -7.24 -1.00 -3.31
CA ALA A 22 -6.11 -1.05 -2.39
C ALA A 22 -5.66 0.34 -1.92
N GLU A 23 -6.26 1.42 -2.43
CA GLU A 23 -5.83 2.80 -2.20
C GLU A 23 -5.69 3.15 -0.71
N PRO A 24 -6.64 2.80 0.19
CA PRO A 24 -6.49 3.09 1.61
C PRO A 24 -5.26 2.39 2.23
N LEU A 25 -5.02 1.13 1.83
CA LEU A 25 -3.86 0.36 2.28
C LEU A 25 -2.55 0.92 1.71
N ILE A 26 -2.54 1.32 0.44
CA ILE A 26 -1.38 1.94 -0.22
C ILE A 26 -1.00 3.23 0.51
N ARG A 27 -1.97 4.11 0.81
CA ARG A 27 -1.71 5.34 1.57
C ARG A 27 -1.15 5.07 2.96
N CYS A 28 -1.71 4.10 3.69
CA CYS A 28 -1.18 3.69 4.99
C CYS A 28 0.28 3.21 4.90
N ILE A 29 0.61 2.42 3.87
CA ILE A 29 1.97 1.94 3.63
C ILE A 29 2.92 3.11 3.29
N GLU A 30 2.51 4.04 2.44
CA GLU A 30 3.30 5.22 2.08
C GLU A 30 3.63 6.09 3.30
N GLU A 31 2.63 6.33 4.16
CA GLU A 31 2.81 7.07 5.40
C GLU A 31 3.77 6.34 6.35
N ALA A 32 3.59 5.03 6.54
CA ALA A 32 4.46 4.22 7.38
C ALA A 32 5.92 4.21 6.89
N ILE A 33 6.14 4.15 5.57
CA ILE A 33 7.48 4.24 4.97
C ILE A 33 8.08 5.62 5.24
N ARG A 34 7.32 6.69 4.97
CA ARG A 34 7.77 8.07 5.20
C ARG A 34 8.17 8.28 6.67
N ASP A 35 7.36 7.80 7.60
CA ASP A 35 7.61 7.92 9.02
C ASP A 35 8.81 7.09 9.47
N HIS A 36 9.00 5.90 8.92
CA HIS A 36 10.17 5.08 9.21
C HIS A 36 11.45 5.77 8.78
N ARG A 37 11.51 6.24 7.53
CA ARG A 37 12.69 6.96 6.99
C ARG A 37 13.01 8.21 7.80
N ARG A 38 11.98 8.97 8.21
CA ARG A 38 12.15 10.13 9.09
C ARG A 38 12.74 9.76 10.45
N ARG A 39 12.37 8.61 11.02
CA ARG A 39 12.84 8.15 12.34
C ARG A 39 14.23 7.51 12.30
N THR A 40 14.59 6.87 11.19
CA THR A 40 15.85 6.15 11.04
C THR A 40 16.93 6.96 10.33
N GLU A 41 16.58 8.11 9.75
CA GLU A 41 17.44 8.91 8.86
C GLU A 41 17.94 8.13 7.63
N ASP A 42 17.32 6.98 7.35
CA ASP A 42 17.63 6.12 6.21
C ASP A 42 16.59 6.38 5.12
N LEU A 43 17.01 7.03 4.03
CA LEU A 43 16.14 7.38 2.90
C LEU A 43 15.65 6.17 2.11
N ASP A 44 16.39 5.06 2.17
CA ASP A 44 16.03 3.80 1.51
C ASP A 44 15.39 2.80 2.48
N GLY A 45 15.31 3.18 3.76
CA GLY A 45 14.75 2.39 4.85
C GLY A 45 13.30 1.99 4.60
N MET A 46 12.99 0.75 4.98
CA MET A 46 11.68 0.14 4.79
C MET A 46 11.22 -0.57 6.08
N PRO A 47 10.01 -0.28 6.57
CA PRO A 47 9.43 -1.05 7.66
C PRO A 47 9.32 -2.53 7.28
N ARG A 48 9.51 -3.41 8.26
CA ARG A 48 9.19 -4.84 8.09
C ARG A 48 7.71 -4.99 7.77
N VAL A 49 7.36 -5.98 6.94
CA VAL A 49 5.96 -6.24 6.56
C VAL A 49 5.06 -6.45 7.79
N GLY A 50 5.56 -7.09 8.86
CA GLY A 50 4.80 -7.25 10.11
C GLY A 50 4.43 -5.92 10.78
N VAL A 51 5.30 -4.91 10.69
CA VAL A 51 5.02 -3.56 11.20
C VAL A 51 3.94 -2.88 10.35
N LEU A 52 4.03 -3.01 9.02
CA LEU A 52 3.01 -2.48 8.10
C LEU A 52 1.63 -3.10 8.36
N VAL A 53 1.58 -4.42 8.59
CA VAL A 53 0.33 -5.12 8.95
C VAL A 53 -0.25 -4.55 10.23
N GLY A 54 0.57 -4.37 11.28
CA GLY A 54 0.14 -3.80 12.56
C GLY A 54 -0.43 -2.40 12.40
N LEU A 55 0.36 -1.48 11.81
CA LEU A 55 -0.05 -0.08 11.62
C LEU A 55 -1.35 0.05 10.83
N CYS A 56 -1.49 -0.66 9.70
CA CYS A 56 -2.70 -0.56 8.90
C CYS A 56 -3.91 -1.25 9.56
N THR A 57 -3.68 -2.24 10.41
CA THR A 57 -4.74 -2.85 11.22
C THR A 57 -5.20 -1.91 12.35
N GLU A 58 -4.28 -1.20 13.00
CA GLU A 58 -4.58 -0.19 14.03
C GLU A 58 -5.42 0.96 13.48
N GLN A 59 -5.18 1.34 12.22
CA GLN A 59 -6.02 2.29 11.47
C GLN A 59 -7.38 1.72 11.03
N LYS A 60 -7.73 0.50 11.45
CA LYS A 60 -8.97 -0.21 11.12
C LYS A 60 -9.20 -0.41 9.62
N LEU A 61 -8.12 -0.49 8.84
CA LEU A 61 -8.22 -0.77 7.41
C LEU A 61 -8.58 -2.24 7.15
N SER A 62 -9.23 -2.47 6.02
CA SER A 62 -9.61 -3.80 5.53
C SER A 62 -8.89 -4.13 4.24
N ALA A 63 -8.73 -5.42 3.96
CA ALA A 63 -8.15 -5.87 2.71
C ALA A 63 -9.02 -5.45 1.50
N PRO A 64 -8.45 -5.34 0.28
CA PRO A 64 -9.19 -4.89 -0.92
C PRO A 64 -10.41 -5.73 -1.32
N ARG A 65 -10.58 -6.92 -0.72
CA ARG A 65 -11.72 -7.82 -0.94
C ARG A 65 -12.54 -8.06 0.34
N GLY A 66 -12.35 -7.22 1.35
CA GLY A 66 -12.88 -7.44 2.69
C GLY A 66 -11.98 -8.37 3.53
N GLY A 67 -12.21 -8.35 4.84
CA GLY A 67 -11.42 -9.12 5.81
C GLY A 67 -10.17 -8.40 6.32
N PRO A 68 -9.40 -9.07 7.20
CA PRO A 68 -8.26 -8.45 7.89
C PRO A 68 -7.09 -8.16 6.95
N ILE A 69 -6.28 -7.17 7.32
CA ILE A 69 -4.97 -6.95 6.70
C ILE A 69 -4.04 -8.09 7.14
N THR A 70 -3.43 -8.76 6.16
CA THR A 70 -2.48 -9.85 6.38
C THR A 70 -1.16 -9.51 5.71
N TYR A 71 -0.13 -10.32 6.00
CA TYR A 71 1.14 -10.26 5.29
C TYR A 71 0.95 -10.28 3.76
N HIS A 72 0.10 -11.17 3.24
CA HIS A 72 -0.16 -11.27 1.80
C HIS A 72 -0.86 -10.02 1.24
N THR A 73 -1.74 -9.40 2.03
CA THR A 73 -2.40 -8.15 1.65
C THR A 73 -1.36 -7.05 1.43
N VAL A 74 -0.43 -6.89 2.38
CA VAL A 74 0.63 -5.89 2.31
C VAL A 74 1.62 -6.19 1.17
N VAL A 75 2.12 -7.42 1.04
CA VAL A 75 3.02 -7.79 -0.07
C VAL A 75 2.38 -7.53 -1.43
N ARG A 76 1.09 -7.79 -1.58
CA ARG A 76 0.38 -7.50 -2.84
C ARG A 76 0.27 -6.00 -3.09
N ALA A 77 0.03 -5.20 -2.04
CA ALA A 77 0.01 -3.75 -2.15
C ALA A 77 1.39 -3.19 -2.53
N LEU A 78 2.47 -3.69 -1.93
CA LEU A 78 3.85 -3.33 -2.29
C LEU A 78 4.13 -3.61 -3.76
N LYS A 79 3.77 -4.80 -4.27
CA LYS A 79 3.90 -5.13 -5.70
C LYS A 79 3.07 -4.23 -6.60
N LEU A 80 1.89 -3.80 -6.16
CA LEU A 80 1.11 -2.82 -6.91
C LEU A 80 1.91 -1.52 -7.02
N MET A 81 2.40 -0.99 -5.90
CA MET A 81 3.25 0.21 -5.80
C MET A 81 4.60 0.13 -6.54
N GLY A 82 4.95 -0.99 -7.17
CA GLY A 82 6.26 -1.19 -7.81
C GLY A 82 7.38 -1.47 -6.81
N LEU A 83 7.03 -1.82 -5.58
CA LEU A 83 7.93 -2.24 -4.51
C LEU A 83 7.96 -3.77 -4.41
N ARG A 84 8.90 -4.28 -3.62
CA ARG A 84 9.24 -5.71 -3.45
C ARG A 84 8.04 -6.66 -3.28
#